data_AF-A0A536ZDV9-F1
#
_entry.id   AF-A0A536ZDV9-F1
#
_cell.length_a   1.000
_cell.length_b   1.000
_cell.length_c   1.000
_cell.angle_alpha   90.00
_cell.angle_beta   90.00
_cell.angle_gamma   90.00
#
_symmetry.space_group_name_H-M   'P 1'
#
loop_
_entity.id
_entity.type
_entity.pdbx_description
1 polymer ?
#
loop_
_entity_poly.entity_id
_entity_poly.type
_entity_poly.pdbx_seq_one_letter_code
_entity_poly.pdbx_strand_id
1 'polypeptide(L)'
;MTAAVWVRGILQDEYGVDPASVEYCIGGEEEPGREEKLKLDLPAQFKVARIGPAQTLAQMIADGEVDAMYTARIPSTFRSRPGAVKRLFEDYVAVERAYYHKTGIFPIMHTVAIRRDVYDANPWVAQSLFKAFVRAQRIVYQNLYTTSALTTMLPWQIAQVEEVREAMGEDWWPYGFAANRHVLDTFLRYHHEQGLSRRRLQPEELFAPETLDTFKI
;
A
#
# COMPACT_ATOMS: atom_id res chain seq x y z
N MET A 1 -1.07 9.15 3.01
CA MET A 1 -0.73 7.74 3.33
C MET A 1 -1.03 6.86 2.11
N THR A 2 -0.08 6.05 1.63
CA THR A 2 -0.22 5.22 0.41
C THR A 2 -1.40 4.24 0.48
N ALA A 3 -1.61 3.57 1.61
CA ALA A 3 -2.72 2.63 1.81
C ALA A 3 -4.08 3.27 1.49
N ALA A 4 -4.32 4.48 1.99
CA ALA A 4 -5.58 5.19 1.79
C ALA A 4 -5.86 5.51 0.32
N VAL A 5 -4.82 5.76 -0.48
CA VAL A 5 -4.96 5.98 -1.93
C VAL A 5 -5.39 4.70 -2.63
N TRP A 6 -4.74 3.58 -2.32
CA TRP A 6 -5.11 2.27 -2.85
C TRP A 6 -6.54 1.87 -2.45
N VAL A 7 -6.88 1.97 -1.16
CA VAL A 7 -8.21 1.58 -0.67
C VAL A 7 -9.32 2.38 -1.35
N ARG A 8 -9.20 3.71 -1.45
CA ARG A 8 -10.20 4.53 -2.15
C ARG A 8 -10.28 4.20 -3.63
N GLY A 9 -9.14 4.02 -4.30
CA GLY A 9 -9.12 3.66 -5.72
C GLY A 9 -9.76 2.30 -6.00
N ILE A 10 -9.46 1.29 -5.17
CA ILE A 10 -10.07 -0.04 -5.28
C ILE A 10 -11.57 0.04 -5.00
N LEU A 11 -12.01 0.75 -3.96
CA LEU A 11 -13.43 0.92 -3.67
C LEU A 11 -14.18 1.65 -4.79
N GLN A 12 -13.52 2.60 -5.44
CA GLN A 12 -14.07 3.30 -6.60
C GLN A 12 -14.23 2.36 -7.80
N ASP A 13 -13.16 1.69 -8.22
CA ASP A 13 -13.15 0.86 -9.42
C ASP A 13 -13.96 -0.44 -9.27
N GLU A 14 -13.88 -1.08 -8.10
CA GLU A 14 -14.46 -2.42 -7.88
C GLU A 14 -15.84 -2.38 -7.25
N TYR A 15 -16.17 -1.30 -6.52
CA TYR A 15 -17.42 -1.20 -5.75
C TYR A 15 -18.21 0.09 -6.01
N GLY A 16 -17.76 0.96 -6.91
CA GLY A 16 -18.48 2.18 -7.31
C GLY A 16 -18.54 3.26 -6.23
N VAL A 17 -17.68 3.21 -5.21
CA VAL A 17 -17.63 4.23 -4.15
C VAL A 17 -16.85 5.44 -4.64
N ASP A 18 -17.56 6.51 -4.99
CA ASP A 18 -16.92 7.78 -5.38
C ASP A 18 -16.19 8.40 -4.18
N PRO A 19 -14.86 8.64 -4.25
CA PRO A 19 -14.14 9.31 -3.17
C PRO A 19 -14.68 10.70 -2.83
N ALA A 20 -15.32 11.41 -3.78
CA ALA A 20 -15.91 12.72 -3.52
C ALA A 20 -17.27 12.65 -2.78
N SER A 21 -17.92 11.48 -2.71
CA SER A 21 -19.19 11.33 -2.01
C SER A 21 -19.04 11.12 -0.49
N VAL A 22 -17.82 10.98 0.01
CA VAL A 22 -17.51 10.64 1.40
C VAL A 22 -17.07 11.88 2.17
N GLU A 23 -17.50 11.98 3.44
CA GLU A 23 -16.96 12.95 4.40
C GLU A 23 -15.81 12.31 5.17
N TYR A 24 -14.59 12.76 4.93
CA TYR A 24 -13.40 12.18 5.53
C TYR A 24 -13.02 12.87 6.84
N CYS A 25 -12.78 12.06 7.86
CA CYS A 25 -12.22 12.50 9.13
C CYS A 25 -10.71 12.24 9.17
N ILE A 26 -9.91 13.25 9.55
CA ILE A 26 -8.46 13.13 9.76
C ILE A 26 -8.07 13.44 11.20
N GLY A 27 -7.11 12.70 11.74
CA GLY A 27 -6.65 12.88 13.11
C GLY A 27 -5.71 11.80 13.60
N GLY A 28 -5.53 11.76 14.92
CA GLY A 28 -4.78 10.70 15.59
C GLY A 28 -5.54 9.37 15.57
N GLU A 29 -4.84 8.28 15.28
CA GLU A 29 -5.43 6.94 15.28
C GLU A 29 -5.72 6.47 16.71
N GLU A 30 -4.68 6.40 17.55
CA GLU A 30 -4.77 5.95 18.95
C GLU A 30 -4.59 7.10 19.96
N GLU A 31 -3.77 8.08 19.63
CA GLU A 31 -3.45 9.20 20.50
C GLU A 31 -3.99 10.51 19.89
N PRO A 32 -4.67 11.36 20.68
CA PRO A 32 -5.16 12.65 20.19
C PRO A 32 -4.04 13.59 19.75
N GLY A 33 -4.42 14.70 19.11
CA GLY A 33 -3.48 15.81 18.84
C GLY A 33 -2.49 15.59 17.69
N ARG A 34 -2.59 14.48 16.94
CA ARG A 34 -1.73 14.27 15.76
C ARG A 34 -1.95 15.33 14.70
N GLU A 35 -1.00 16.24 14.53
CA GLU A 35 -1.02 17.25 13.46
C GLU A 35 -0.54 16.64 12.14
N GLU A 36 -1.29 16.90 11.06
CA GLU A 36 -0.80 16.56 9.73
C GLU A 36 0.35 17.50 9.37
N LYS A 37 1.49 16.91 9.00
CA LYS A 37 2.69 17.66 8.63
C LYS A 37 2.56 18.38 7.28
N LEU A 38 1.56 18.01 6.48
CA LEU A 38 1.32 18.57 5.15
C LEU A 38 -0.10 19.14 5.11
N LYS A 39 -0.24 20.41 4.72
CA LYS A 39 -1.56 20.99 4.48
C LYS A 39 -2.10 20.39 3.18
N LEU A 40 -3.26 19.75 3.27
CA LEU A 40 -3.97 19.25 2.09
C LEU A 40 -4.54 20.44 1.29
N ASP A 41 -4.22 20.48 0.00
CA ASP A 41 -4.76 21.41 -0.99
C ASP A 41 -5.60 20.58 -1.98
N LEU A 42 -6.84 20.30 -1.59
CA LEU A 42 -7.74 19.39 -2.31
C LEU A 42 -8.79 20.17 -3.12
N PRO A 43 -9.24 19.65 -4.27
CA PRO A 43 -10.41 20.17 -4.97
C PRO A 43 -11.63 20.26 -4.07
N ALA A 44 -12.48 21.27 -4.30
CA ALA A 44 -13.64 21.60 -3.45
C ALA A 44 -14.68 20.47 -3.31
N GLN A 45 -14.69 19.52 -4.24
CA GLN A 45 -15.56 18.33 -4.17
C GLN A 45 -15.19 17.37 -3.03
N PHE A 46 -13.95 17.39 -2.54
CA PHE A 46 -13.51 16.52 -1.45
C PHE A 46 -13.74 17.18 -0.10
N LYS A 47 -14.50 16.50 0.76
CA LYS A 47 -14.84 16.97 2.10
C LYS A 47 -13.93 16.31 3.12
N VAL A 48 -13.08 17.11 3.76
CA VAL A 48 -12.16 16.62 4.81
C VAL A 48 -12.30 17.50 6.04
N ALA A 49 -12.61 16.87 7.17
CA ALA A 49 -12.71 17.52 8.47
C ALA A 49 -11.69 16.92 9.44
N ARG A 50 -11.12 17.76 10.30
CA ARG A 50 -10.26 17.30 11.39
C ARG A 50 -11.12 16.93 12.58
N ILE A 51 -10.82 15.79 13.20
CA ILE A 51 -11.51 15.37 14.43
C ILE A 51 -11.13 16.29 15.59
N GLY A 52 -11.94 16.28 16.64
CA GLY A 52 -11.75 17.08 17.85
C GLY A 52 -10.43 16.78 18.59
N PRO A 53 -9.93 17.74 19.40
CA PRO A 53 -8.60 17.67 20.00
C PRO A 53 -8.41 16.52 21.00
N ALA A 54 -9.50 15.98 21.55
CA ALA A 54 -9.50 14.84 22.47
C ALA A 54 -9.99 13.54 21.82
N GLN A 55 -10.39 13.57 20.54
CA GLN A 55 -10.90 12.40 19.83
C GLN A 55 -9.76 11.60 19.18
N THR A 56 -10.02 10.31 18.96
CA THR A 56 -9.13 9.39 18.24
C THR A 56 -9.96 8.58 17.26
N LEU A 57 -9.41 8.29 16.08
CA LEU A 57 -10.13 7.54 15.05
C LEU A 57 -10.48 6.12 15.53
N ALA A 58 -9.61 5.49 16.33
CA ALA A 58 -9.86 4.17 16.90
C ALA A 58 -11.08 4.15 17.83
N GLN A 59 -11.32 5.21 18.60
CA GLN A 59 -12.50 5.33 19.45
C GLN A 59 -13.74 5.69 18.63
N MET A 60 -13.62 6.64 17.69
CA MET A 60 -14.74 7.06 16.84
C MET A 60 -15.37 5.91 16.04
N ILE A 61 -14.56 4.99 15.47
CA ILE A 61 -15.09 3.81 14.78
C ILE A 61 -15.78 2.84 15.74
N ALA A 62 -15.29 2.72 16.98
CA ALA A 62 -15.87 1.83 17.98
C ALA A 62 -17.18 2.36 18.59
N ASP A 63 -17.35 3.69 18.58
CA ASP A 63 -18.54 4.38 19.07
C ASP A 63 -19.56 4.66 17.95
N GLY A 64 -19.22 4.36 16.70
CA GLY A 64 -20.10 4.57 15.53
C GLY A 64 -20.17 6.03 15.08
N GLU A 65 -19.20 6.87 15.47
CA GLU A 65 -19.08 8.26 14.98
C GLU A 65 -18.52 8.32 13.56
N VAL A 66 -17.80 7.29 13.13
CA VAL A 66 -17.42 7.07 11.72
C VAL A 66 -17.80 5.66 11.31
N ASP A 67 -18.29 5.49 10.07
CA ASP A 67 -18.77 4.19 9.58
C ASP A 67 -17.63 3.24 9.17
N ALA A 68 -16.51 3.81 8.74
CA ALA A 68 -15.34 3.07 8.27
C ALA A 68 -14.05 3.84 8.54
N MET A 69 -12.95 3.11 8.67
CA MET A 69 -11.63 3.69 8.88
C MET A 69 -10.61 3.05 7.94
N TYR A 70 -9.86 3.89 7.22
CA TYR A 70 -8.67 3.45 6.49
C TYR A 70 -7.46 3.59 7.39
N THR A 71 -6.80 2.47 7.68
CA THR A 71 -5.61 2.47 8.55
C THR A 71 -4.53 1.53 8.04
N ALA A 72 -3.28 1.89 8.32
CA ALA A 72 -2.12 1.03 8.09
C ALA A 72 -1.84 0.09 9.28
N ARG A 73 -2.40 0.40 10.45
CA ARG A 73 -2.24 -0.40 11.69
C ARG A 73 -3.61 -0.86 12.15
N ILE A 74 -3.69 -2.04 12.74
CA ILE A 74 -4.96 -2.49 13.31
C ILE A 74 -5.23 -1.64 14.56
N PRO A 75 -6.39 -0.95 14.67
CA PRO A 75 -6.68 -0.15 15.84
C PRO A 75 -6.84 -1.05 17.06
N SER A 76 -6.50 -0.54 18.24
CA SER A 76 -6.66 -1.25 19.51
C SER A 76 -8.10 -1.73 19.72
N THR A 77 -9.08 -0.93 19.27
CA THR A 77 -10.51 -1.23 19.34
C THR A 77 -10.95 -2.41 18.50
N PHE A 78 -10.20 -2.82 17.47
CA PHE A 78 -10.47 -4.06 16.74
C PHE A 78 -10.43 -5.29 17.67
N ARG A 79 -9.54 -5.28 18.68
CA ARG A 79 -9.42 -6.38 19.65
C ARG A 79 -10.26 -6.15 20.90
N SER A 80 -10.28 -4.93 21.42
CA SER A 80 -10.99 -4.62 22.68
C SER A 80 -12.50 -4.47 22.50
N ARG A 81 -12.99 -4.24 21.27
CA ARG A 81 -14.41 -4.02 20.93
C ARG A 81 -14.83 -4.85 19.71
N PRO A 82 -14.67 -6.19 19.72
CA PRO A 82 -14.85 -7.04 18.53
C PRO A 82 -16.28 -7.08 17.98
N GLY A 83 -17.29 -6.68 18.76
CA GLY A 83 -18.67 -6.54 18.30
C GLY A 83 -18.98 -5.21 17.61
N ALA A 84 -18.12 -4.20 17.79
CA ALA A 84 -18.29 -2.86 17.21
C ALA A 84 -17.35 -2.61 16.03
N VAL A 85 -16.12 -3.13 16.11
CA VAL A 85 -15.09 -2.91 15.09
C VAL A 85 -14.71 -4.23 14.43
N LYS A 86 -14.91 -4.33 13.12
CA LYS A 86 -14.58 -5.51 12.32
C LYS A 86 -13.98 -5.14 10.97
N ARG A 87 -13.47 -6.14 10.25
CA ARG A 87 -13.02 -5.94 8.87
C ARG A 87 -14.22 -5.72 7.96
N LEU A 88 -14.06 -4.88 6.94
CA LEU A 88 -15.07 -4.71 5.90
C LEU A 88 -15.31 -6.03 5.13
N PHE A 89 -14.22 -6.69 4.76
CA PHE A 89 -14.23 -8.04 4.19
C PHE A 89 -13.70 -9.02 5.24
N GLU A 90 -14.58 -9.85 5.79
CA GLU A 90 -14.19 -10.85 6.80
C GLU A 90 -13.39 -12.00 6.15
N ASP A 91 -13.65 -12.29 4.88
CA ASP A 91 -12.98 -13.27 4.02
C ASP A 91 -11.89 -12.63 3.13
N TYR A 92 -11.16 -11.65 3.67
CA TYR A 92 -10.20 -10.81 2.94
C TYR A 92 -9.23 -11.58 2.04
N VAL A 93 -8.73 -12.75 2.43
CA VAL A 93 -7.81 -13.56 1.60
C VAL A 93 -8.46 -13.96 0.26
N ALA A 94 -9.74 -14.37 0.28
CA ALA A 94 -10.45 -14.75 -0.92
C ALA A 94 -10.72 -13.53 -1.82
N VAL A 95 -11.13 -12.42 -1.21
CA VAL A 95 -11.37 -11.15 -1.91
C VAL A 95 -10.09 -10.60 -2.55
N GLU A 96 -8.97 -10.62 -1.82
CA GLU A 96 -7.65 -10.19 -2.31
C GLU A 96 -7.16 -11.06 -3.46
N ARG A 97 -7.32 -12.39 -3.37
CA ARG A 97 -6.98 -13.31 -4.48
C ARG A 97 -7.83 -13.03 -5.71
N ALA A 98 -9.14 -12.85 -5.55
CA ALA A 98 -10.03 -12.52 -6.66
C ALA A 98 -9.65 -11.19 -7.32
N TYR A 99 -9.32 -10.17 -6.53
CA TYR A 99 -8.82 -8.90 -7.03
C TYR A 99 -7.51 -9.06 -7.82
N TYR A 100 -6.54 -9.81 -7.28
CA TYR A 100 -5.28 -10.07 -7.98
C TYR A 100 -5.49 -10.83 -9.28
N HIS A 101 -6.31 -11.88 -9.29
CA HIS A 101 -6.62 -12.63 -10.52
C HIS A 101 -7.30 -11.76 -11.58
N LYS A 102 -8.18 -10.85 -11.18
CA LYS A 102 -8.87 -9.93 -12.09
C LYS A 102 -7.94 -8.87 -12.69
N THR A 103 -7.05 -8.31 -11.87
CA THR A 103 -6.32 -7.08 -12.21
C THR A 103 -4.83 -7.27 -12.46
N GLY A 104 -4.25 -8.35 -11.95
CA GLY A 104 -2.79 -8.54 -11.85
C GLY A 104 -2.11 -7.52 -10.95
N ILE A 105 -2.85 -6.82 -10.07
CA ILE A 105 -2.31 -5.78 -9.19
C ILE A 105 -2.12 -6.33 -7.78
N PHE A 106 -0.87 -6.33 -7.33
CA PHE A 106 -0.53 -6.42 -5.91
C PHE A 106 -0.04 -5.04 -5.44
N PRO A 107 -0.79 -4.32 -4.59
CA PRO A 107 -0.52 -2.91 -4.28
C PRO A 107 0.89 -2.62 -3.76
N ILE A 108 1.59 -1.69 -4.42
CA ILE A 108 2.92 -1.24 -3.98
C ILE A 108 2.76 -0.24 -2.84
N MET A 109 3.37 -0.58 -1.70
CA MET A 109 3.26 0.22 -0.47
C MET A 109 4.50 1.10 -0.20
N HIS A 110 5.69 0.63 -0.59
CA HIS A 110 6.97 1.22 -0.21
C HIS A 110 7.89 1.34 -1.44
N THR A 111 8.68 2.40 -1.49
CA THR A 111 9.75 2.61 -2.47
C THR A 111 11.04 2.99 -1.75
N VAL A 112 12.18 2.76 -2.41
CA VAL A 112 13.49 3.22 -1.93
C VAL A 112 13.77 4.58 -2.56
N ALA A 113 13.95 5.60 -1.73
CA ALA A 113 14.31 6.94 -2.18
C ALA A 113 15.80 7.20 -1.94
N ILE A 114 16.45 7.85 -2.91
CA ILE A 114 17.85 8.25 -2.84
C ILE A 114 17.87 9.78 -2.80
N ARG A 115 18.65 10.34 -1.87
CA ARG A 115 18.82 11.79 -1.77
C ARG A 115 19.44 12.31 -3.07
N ARG A 116 18.91 13.42 -3.59
CA ARG A 116 19.24 13.91 -4.93
C ARG A 116 20.74 14.18 -5.12
N ASP A 117 21.37 14.86 -4.18
CA ASP A 117 22.82 15.15 -4.19
C ASP A 117 23.70 13.88 -4.19
N VAL A 118 23.31 12.82 -3.47
CA VAL A 118 24.02 11.54 -3.46
C VAL A 118 23.91 10.87 -4.82
N TYR A 119 22.71 10.88 -5.39
CA TYR A 119 22.43 10.33 -6.71
C TYR A 119 23.22 11.08 -7.79
N ASP A 120 23.16 12.41 -7.81
CA ASP A 120 23.83 13.24 -8.82
C ASP A 120 25.36 13.05 -8.78
N ALA A 121 25.93 12.87 -7.59
CA ALA A 121 27.36 12.57 -7.43
C ALA A 121 27.72 11.11 -7.76
N ASN A 122 26.76 10.17 -7.67
CA ASN A 122 27.00 8.73 -7.82
C ASN A 122 25.83 8.01 -8.53
N PRO A 123 25.52 8.27 -9.81
CA PRO A 123 24.31 7.73 -10.45
C PRO A 123 24.20 6.19 -10.41
N TRP A 124 25.35 5.51 -10.45
CA TRP A 124 25.45 4.05 -10.33
C TRP A 124 24.83 3.48 -9.04
N VAL A 125 24.67 4.29 -7.99
CA VAL A 125 24.11 3.86 -6.69
C VAL A 125 22.69 3.33 -6.83
N ALA A 126 21.89 3.89 -7.74
CA ALA A 126 20.52 3.44 -7.97
C ALA A 126 20.47 1.99 -8.45
N GLN A 127 21.28 1.65 -9.47
CA GLN A 127 21.34 0.29 -9.99
C GLN A 127 21.98 -0.68 -8.99
N SER A 128 23.01 -0.26 -8.25
CA SER A 128 23.65 -1.08 -7.22
C SER A 128 22.68 -1.43 -6.09
N LEU A 129 21.92 -0.46 -5.58
CA LEU A 129 20.89 -0.70 -4.58
C LEU A 129 19.78 -1.61 -5.12
N PHE A 130 19.31 -1.36 -6.33
CA PHE A 130 18.29 -2.21 -6.97
C PHE A 130 18.75 -3.68 -7.05
N LYS A 131 19.96 -3.93 -7.57
CA LYS A 131 20.55 -5.27 -7.65
C LYS A 131 20.69 -5.92 -6.27
N ALA A 132 21.14 -5.15 -5.26
CA ALA A 132 21.27 -5.65 -3.90
C ALA A 132 19.92 -6.07 -3.30
N PHE A 133 18.88 -5.26 -3.48
CA PHE A 133 17.54 -5.56 -2.98
C PHE A 133 16.87 -6.73 -3.71
N VAL A 134 17.03 -6.84 -5.04
CA VAL A 134 16.61 -8.02 -5.81
C VAL A 134 17.31 -9.28 -5.29
N ARG A 135 18.63 -9.20 -4.99
CA ARG A 135 19.36 -10.32 -4.41
C ARG A 135 18.84 -10.68 -3.02
N ALA A 136 18.58 -9.70 -2.17
CA ALA A 136 18.03 -9.92 -0.83
C ALA A 136 16.65 -10.58 -0.89
N GLN A 137 15.76 -10.13 -1.78
CA GLN A 137 14.45 -10.75 -2.00
C GLN A 137 14.56 -12.23 -2.39
N ARG A 138 15.45 -12.56 -3.33
CA ARG A 138 15.65 -13.97 -3.75
C ARG A 138 16.09 -14.86 -2.59
N ILE A 139 16.91 -14.34 -1.68
CA ILE A 139 17.32 -15.08 -0.47
C ILE A 139 16.09 -15.34 0.41
N VAL A 140 15.21 -14.34 0.58
CA VAL A 140 13.96 -14.52 1.35
C VAL A 140 13.05 -15.57 0.71
N TYR A 141 12.84 -15.53 -0.61
CA TYR A 141 12.03 -16.54 -1.32
C TYR A 141 12.56 -17.95 -1.14
N GLN A 142 13.88 -18.13 -1.18
CA GLN A 142 14.51 -19.42 -0.93
C GLN A 142 14.26 -19.87 0.52
N ASN A 143 14.50 -18.99 1.49
CA ASN A 143 14.36 -19.29 2.91
C ASN A 143 12.90 -19.56 3.33
N LEU A 144 11.92 -18.91 2.68
CA LEU A 144 10.50 -19.14 2.93
C LEU A 144 10.07 -20.57 2.55
N TYR A 145 10.78 -21.22 1.63
CA TYR A 145 10.50 -22.59 1.20
C TYR A 145 11.43 -23.64 1.84
N THR A 146 12.30 -23.24 2.77
CA THR A 146 13.17 -24.16 3.50
C THR A 146 12.38 -24.93 4.56
N THR A 147 12.11 -26.22 4.31
CA THR A 147 11.29 -27.07 5.19
C THR A 147 11.99 -27.52 6.48
N SER A 148 13.32 -27.52 6.51
CA SER A 148 14.12 -27.96 7.66
C SER A 148 14.27 -26.90 8.75
N ALA A 149 14.06 -25.62 8.41
CA ALA A 149 14.19 -24.48 9.32
C ALA A 149 13.31 -23.34 8.80
N LEU A 150 12.04 -23.34 9.23
CA LEU A 150 11.08 -22.31 8.80
C LEU A 150 11.57 -20.91 9.24
N THR A 151 11.48 -19.97 8.31
CA THR A 151 11.85 -18.56 8.54
C THR A 151 10.97 -17.90 9.60
N THR A 152 9.71 -18.31 9.69
CA THR A 152 8.74 -17.82 10.69
C THR A 152 8.32 -18.95 11.63
N MET A 153 7.68 -18.61 12.75
CA MET A 153 7.09 -19.58 13.69
C MET A 153 5.67 -20.03 13.27
N LEU A 154 5.28 -19.84 12.01
CA LEU A 154 3.97 -20.27 11.49
C LEU A 154 4.05 -21.72 10.99
N PRO A 155 3.21 -22.64 11.51
CA PRO A 155 3.31 -24.07 11.20
C PRO A 155 3.00 -24.41 9.74
N TRP A 156 2.24 -23.58 9.04
CA TRP A 156 1.79 -23.82 7.66
C TRP A 156 2.49 -22.93 6.62
N GLN A 157 3.65 -22.36 6.96
CA GLN A 157 4.37 -21.45 6.06
C GLN A 157 4.59 -22.05 4.66
N ILE A 158 4.98 -23.33 4.58
CA ILE A 158 5.27 -24.00 3.30
C ILE A 158 4.01 -24.08 2.44
N ALA A 159 2.89 -24.55 3.00
CA ALA A 159 1.61 -24.60 2.29
C ALA A 159 1.19 -23.20 1.81
N GLN A 160 1.34 -22.17 2.66
CA GLN A 160 1.04 -20.79 2.28
C GLN A 160 1.93 -20.28 1.14
N VAL A 161 3.22 -20.63 1.10
CA VAL A 161 4.11 -20.29 -0.01
C VAL A 161 3.68 -20.98 -1.29
N GLU A 162 3.30 -22.25 -1.23
CA GLU A 162 2.80 -23.01 -2.38
C GLU A 162 1.51 -22.40 -2.94
N GLU A 163 0.57 -22.05 -2.08
CA GLU A 163 -0.68 -21.39 -2.48
C GLU A 163 -0.45 -20.00 -3.09
N VAL A 164 0.56 -19.26 -2.63
CA VAL A 164 0.93 -17.95 -3.21
C VAL A 164 1.59 -18.15 -4.57
N ARG A 165 2.48 -19.13 -4.72
CA ARG A 165 3.09 -19.48 -6.02
C ARG A 165 2.05 -19.91 -7.04
N GLU A 166 1.07 -20.70 -6.64
CA GLU A 166 -0.03 -21.11 -7.51
C GLU A 166 -0.86 -19.90 -7.97
N ALA A 167 -1.18 -18.97 -7.07
CA ALA A 167 -2.01 -17.82 -7.39
C ALA A 167 -1.27 -16.68 -8.13
N MET A 168 0.01 -16.45 -7.82
CA MET A 168 0.76 -15.26 -8.23
C MET A 168 2.04 -15.56 -9.01
N GLY A 169 2.40 -16.84 -9.20
CA GLY A 169 3.64 -17.26 -9.84
C GLY A 169 4.85 -17.24 -8.91
N GLU A 170 6.03 -17.55 -9.46
CA GLU A 170 7.28 -17.68 -8.70
C GLU A 170 7.84 -16.35 -8.18
N ASP A 171 7.48 -15.23 -8.82
CA ASP A 171 7.88 -13.87 -8.42
C ASP A 171 6.65 -13.08 -7.98
N TRP A 172 6.06 -13.47 -6.84
CA TRP A 172 4.83 -12.90 -6.31
C TRP A 172 4.99 -11.48 -5.73
N TRP A 173 6.22 -10.95 -5.72
CA TRP A 173 6.55 -9.60 -5.28
C TRP A 173 7.54 -8.96 -6.26
N PRO A 174 7.17 -8.78 -7.52
CA PRO A 174 8.15 -8.43 -8.55
C PRO A 174 8.86 -7.12 -8.22
N TYR A 175 10.19 -7.11 -8.31
CA TYR A 175 11.00 -5.90 -8.22
C TYR A 175 11.39 -5.43 -9.63
N GLY A 176 11.36 -4.11 -9.84
CA GLY A 176 11.77 -3.47 -11.09
C GLY A 176 10.61 -2.75 -11.77
N PHE A 177 10.97 -1.85 -12.69
CA PHE A 177 10.02 -0.94 -13.31
C PHE A 177 9.04 -1.66 -14.25
N ALA A 178 9.54 -2.41 -15.23
CA ALA A 178 8.72 -3.00 -16.29
C ALA A 178 7.59 -3.90 -15.74
N ALA A 179 7.91 -4.78 -14.79
CA ALA A 179 6.94 -5.69 -14.17
C ALA A 179 5.86 -4.97 -13.33
N ASN A 180 6.14 -3.74 -12.88
CA ASN A 180 5.27 -2.96 -12.02
C ASN A 180 4.66 -1.74 -12.71
N ARG A 181 4.94 -1.53 -14.01
CA ARG A 181 4.55 -0.31 -14.71
C ARG A 181 3.04 -0.07 -14.67
N HIS A 182 2.23 -1.12 -14.86
CA HIS A 182 0.77 -1.02 -14.78
C HIS A 182 0.28 -0.72 -13.36
N VAL A 183 0.92 -1.29 -12.34
CA VAL A 183 0.62 -1.02 -10.93
C VAL A 183 0.92 0.44 -10.59
N LEU A 184 2.07 0.95 -11.05
CA LEU A 184 2.47 2.34 -10.89
C LEU A 184 1.52 3.30 -11.61
N ASP A 185 1.16 3.00 -12.87
CA ASP A 185 0.20 3.82 -13.62
C ASP A 185 -1.17 3.88 -12.93
N THR A 186 -1.66 2.74 -12.44
CA THR A 186 -2.91 2.66 -11.67
C THR A 186 -2.82 3.52 -10.40
N PHE A 187 -1.73 3.41 -9.64
CA PHE A 187 -1.54 4.23 -8.45
C PHE A 187 -1.52 5.73 -8.78
N LEU A 188 -0.81 6.12 -9.85
CA LEU A 188 -0.72 7.52 -10.29
C LEU A 188 -2.05 8.07 -10.77
N ARG A 189 -2.87 7.22 -11.43
CA ARG A 189 -4.25 7.55 -11.76
C ARG A 189 -5.07 7.77 -10.50
N TYR A 190 -5.11 6.82 -9.56
CA TYR A 190 -5.83 6.98 -8.29
C TYR A 190 -5.39 8.22 -7.51
N HIS A 191 -4.09 8.47 -7.44
CA HIS A 191 -3.54 9.63 -6.74
C HIS A 191 -3.98 10.95 -7.39
N HIS A 192 -4.08 10.99 -8.72
CA HIS A 192 -4.57 12.16 -9.43
C HIS A 192 -6.10 12.34 -9.32
N GLU A 193 -6.87 11.27 -9.52
CA GLU A 193 -8.34 11.28 -9.42
C GLU A 193 -8.83 11.71 -8.03
N GLN A 194 -8.07 11.38 -6.99
CA GLN A 194 -8.33 11.79 -5.61
C GLN A 194 -7.83 13.22 -5.28
N GLY A 195 -7.36 13.98 -6.29
CA GLY A 195 -6.91 15.37 -6.12
C GLY A 195 -5.57 15.54 -5.40
N LEU A 196 -4.83 14.46 -5.13
CA LEU A 196 -3.57 14.50 -4.37
C LEU A 196 -2.38 14.91 -5.25
N SER A 197 -2.46 14.68 -6.56
CA SER A 197 -1.51 15.22 -7.55
C SER A 197 -2.18 16.28 -8.42
N ARG A 198 -1.49 17.42 -8.63
CA ARG A 198 -1.92 18.49 -9.53
C ARG A 198 -2.09 18.05 -11.00
N ARG A 199 -1.33 17.04 -11.41
CA ARG A 199 -1.42 16.40 -12.73
C ARG A 199 -1.22 14.90 -12.61
N ARG A 200 -1.69 14.13 -13.59
CA ARG A 200 -1.32 12.72 -13.74
C ARG A 200 0.16 12.62 -14.15
N LEU A 201 0.99 12.11 -13.24
CA LEU A 201 2.37 11.75 -13.54
C LEU A 201 2.40 10.47 -14.39
N GLN A 202 3.44 10.29 -15.18
CA GLN A 202 3.76 9.02 -15.84
C GLN A 202 4.71 8.19 -14.95
N PRO A 203 4.60 6.84 -14.96
CA PRO A 203 5.49 5.98 -14.18
C PRO A 203 6.98 6.25 -14.40
N GLU A 204 7.38 6.56 -15.64
CA GLU A 204 8.77 6.83 -16.04
C GLU A 204 9.36 8.06 -15.35
N GLU A 205 8.53 8.98 -14.87
CA GLU A 205 8.97 10.20 -14.17
C GLU A 205 9.39 9.92 -12.71
N LEU A 206 9.07 8.74 -12.17
CA LEU A 206 9.23 8.44 -10.75
C LEU A 206 10.61 7.88 -10.39
N PHE A 207 11.29 7.23 -11.33
CA PHE A 207 12.48 6.43 -11.07
C PHE A 207 13.69 6.94 -11.84
N ALA A 208 14.88 6.59 -11.34
CA ALA A 208 16.13 6.93 -12.01
C ALA A 208 16.21 6.20 -13.37
N PRO A 209 16.64 6.86 -14.47
CA PRO A 209 16.54 6.29 -15.82
C PRO A 209 17.19 4.92 -15.98
N GLU A 210 18.36 4.70 -15.38
CA GLU A 210 19.11 3.44 -15.42
C GLU A 210 18.45 2.28 -14.65
N THR A 211 17.35 2.55 -13.94
CA THR A 211 16.52 1.53 -13.26
C THR A 211 15.26 1.16 -14.04
N LEU A 212 14.96 1.85 -15.15
CA LEU A 212 13.80 1.56 -15.99
C LEU A 212 14.01 0.26 -16.79
N ASP A 213 15.26 -0.02 -17.17
CA ASP A 213 15.65 -1.23 -17.90
C ASP A 213 16.36 -2.24 -16.99
N THR A 214 15.91 -3.49 -17.02
CA THR A 214 16.62 -4.61 -16.41
C THR A 214 17.67 -5.12 -17.40
N PHE A 215 18.89 -4.55 -17.36
CA PHE A 215 20.01 -5.14 -18.09
C PHE A 215 20.31 -6.53 -17.52
N LYS A 216 19.94 -7.58 -18.26
CA LYS A 216 20.51 -8.91 -18.09
C LYS A 216 21.89 -8.88 -18.75
N ILE A 217 22.94 -8.90 -17.94
CA ILE A 217 24.30 -9.25 -18.40
C ILE A 217 24.41 -10.77 -18.33
#